data_AF-A0A7X5KN31-F1
#
_entry.id   AF-A0A7X5KN31-F1
#
_cell.length_a   1.000
_cell.length_b   1.000
_cell.length_c   1.000
_cell.angle_alpha   90.00
_cell.angle_beta   90.00
_cell.angle_gamma   90.00
#
_symmetry.space_group_name_H-M   'P 1'
#
loop_
_entity.id
_entity.type
_entity.pdbx_description
1 polymer ?
#
loop_
_entity_poly.entity_id
_entity_poly.type
_entity_poly.pdbx_seq_one_letter_code
_entity_poly.pdbx_strand_id
1 'polypeptide(L)'
;MIIESSFIPRKSGLGKGYYIDCAGSYLVSDLAKETQLPEGRLHSIFEKHNATLDLGSQVYYFTTPADAKMAIQEILSQVPLDERGKAVYLTEAEIEYIRRALINEDANMLAMRTSVRDTIFRKLNG
;
A
#
# COMPACT_ATOMS: atom_id res chain seq x y z
N MET A 1 -1.24 2.95 7.85
CA MET A 1 -1.20 1.62 7.21
C MET A 1 -1.08 1.75 5.69
N ILE A 2 0.12 1.49 5.17
CA ILE A 2 0.45 1.53 3.74
C ILE A 2 0.49 0.11 3.19
N ILE A 3 -0.10 -0.08 2.01
CA ILE A 3 -0.03 -1.32 1.25
C ILE A 3 0.45 -1.04 -0.17
N GLU A 4 0.86 -2.06 -0.92
CA GLU A 4 1.31 -1.87 -2.30
C GLU A 4 0.26 -1.18 -3.17
N SER A 5 -1.02 -1.51 -2.98
CA SER A 5 -2.12 -0.87 -3.68
C SER A 5 -2.40 0.57 -3.23
N SER A 6 -1.73 1.07 -2.19
CA SER A 6 -1.75 2.50 -1.85
C SER A 6 -0.97 3.33 -2.86
N PHE A 7 0.01 2.73 -3.55
CA PHE A 7 0.85 3.41 -4.54
C PHE A 7 0.37 3.14 -5.96
N ILE A 8 0.28 4.20 -6.76
CA ILE A 8 -0.11 4.13 -8.16
C ILE A 8 0.89 4.94 -8.99
N PRO A 9 1.63 4.31 -9.93
CA PRO A 9 2.32 5.02 -10.98
C PRO A 9 1.30 5.71 -11.89
N ARG A 10 1.27 7.03 -11.90
CA ARG A 10 0.37 7.84 -12.74
C ARG A 10 1.15 8.50 -13.86
N LYS A 11 0.59 8.50 -15.07
CA LYS A 11 1.16 9.26 -16.19
C LYS A 11 0.90 10.76 -15.97
N SER A 12 1.91 11.59 -16.14
CA SER A 12 1.81 13.04 -16.06
C SER A 12 1.03 13.59 -17.25
N GLY A 13 0.02 14.42 -16.97
CA GLY A 13 -0.70 15.18 -18.00
C GLY A 13 0.17 16.24 -18.70
N LEU A 14 1.28 16.63 -18.08
CA LEU A 14 2.25 17.59 -18.63
C LEU A 14 3.28 16.95 -19.57
N GLY A 15 3.16 15.64 -19.86
CA GLY A 15 4.09 14.92 -20.73
C GLY A 15 5.46 14.64 -20.10
N LYS A 16 5.64 14.90 -18.80
CA LYS A 16 6.92 14.73 -18.07
C LYS A 16 7.27 13.28 -17.70
N GLY A 17 6.46 12.30 -18.08
CA GLY A 17 6.65 10.88 -17.73
C GLY A 17 5.62 10.37 -16.72
N TYR A 18 6.05 9.63 -15.71
CA TYR A 18 5.21 9.02 -14.67
C TYR A 18 5.59 9.56 -13.29
N TYR A 19 4.65 9.71 -12.37
CA TYR A 19 4.93 10.03 -10.96
C TYR A 19 4.28 8.99 -10.05
N ILE A 20 4.74 8.92 -8.81
CA ILE A 20 4.15 8.04 -7.80
C ILE A 20 3.11 8.83 -7.01
N ASP A 21 1.89 8.34 -7.00
CA ASP A 21 0.79 8.79 -6.16
C ASP A 21 0.59 7.78 -5.04
N CYS A 22 0.57 8.25 -3.79
CA CYS A 22 0.19 7.46 -2.62
C CYS A 22 -1.02 8.11 -1.97
N ALA A 23 -2.19 7.50 -2.12
CA ALA A 23 -3.45 8.02 -1.55
C ALA A 23 -3.73 9.51 -1.90
N GLY A 24 -3.33 9.98 -3.08
CA GLY A 24 -3.48 11.37 -3.52
C GLY A 24 -2.29 12.29 -3.17
N SER A 25 -1.32 11.80 -2.41
CA SER A 25 -0.06 12.49 -2.11
C SER A 25 1.02 12.12 -3.13
N TYR A 26 1.67 13.12 -3.73
CA TYR A 26 2.72 12.92 -4.74
C TYR A 26 3.94 13.84 -4.55
N LEU A 27 3.87 14.76 -3.58
CA LEU A 27 5.03 15.52 -3.13
C LEU A 27 5.89 14.66 -2.20
N VAL A 28 7.20 14.79 -2.30
CA VAL A 28 8.15 14.01 -1.47
C VAL A 28 7.88 14.19 0.02
N SER A 29 7.56 15.42 0.44
CA SER A 29 7.26 15.76 1.84
C SER A 29 5.98 15.09 2.35
N ASP A 30 4.97 14.92 1.50
CA ASP A 30 3.74 14.23 1.88
C ASP A 30 3.93 12.71 1.83
N LEU A 31 4.64 12.20 0.82
CA LEU A 31 5.04 10.79 0.77
C LEU A 31 5.89 10.39 1.98
N ALA A 32 6.75 11.27 2.49
CA ALA A 32 7.53 11.03 3.70
C ALA A 32 6.65 10.84 4.94
N LYS A 33 5.58 11.65 5.08
CA LYS A 33 4.62 11.50 6.18
C LYS A 33 3.85 10.19 6.08
N GLU A 34 3.37 9.86 4.89
CA GLU A 34 2.61 8.63 4.65
C GLU A 34 3.48 7.40 4.93
N THR A 35 4.71 7.38 4.42
CA THR A 35 5.63 6.23 4.51
C THR A 35 6.44 6.16 5.80
N GLN A 36 6.42 7.22 6.60
CA GLN A 36 7.31 7.42 7.75
C GLN A 36 8.80 7.30 7.38
N LEU A 37 9.15 7.47 6.10
CA LEU A 37 10.53 7.52 5.64
C LEU A 37 11.01 8.98 5.61
N PRO A 38 12.28 9.26 5.95
CA PRO A 38 12.85 10.59 5.77
C PRO A 38 12.81 11.03 4.30
N GLU A 39 12.54 12.31 4.04
CA GLU A 39 12.52 12.86 2.67
C GLU A 39 13.81 12.55 1.90
N GLY A 40 14.98 12.74 2.53
CA GLY A 40 16.28 12.43 1.93
C GLY A 40 16.42 10.97 1.48
N ARG A 41 15.71 10.05 2.16
CA ARG A 41 15.67 8.64 1.76
C ARG A 41 14.80 8.44 0.52
N LEU A 42 13.64 9.09 0.47
CA LEU A 42 12.78 9.06 -0.72
C LEU A 42 13.48 9.67 -1.94
N HIS A 43 14.16 10.81 -1.78
CA HIS A 43 15.01 11.42 -2.82
C HIS A 43 16.02 10.40 -3.38
N SER A 44 16.76 9.74 -2.48
CA SER A 44 17.76 8.74 -2.86
C SER A 44 17.16 7.55 -3.62
N ILE A 45 15.98 7.07 -3.19
CA ILE A 45 15.29 5.95 -3.86
C ILE A 45 14.83 6.38 -5.25
N PHE A 46 14.22 7.56 -5.38
CA PHE A 46 13.74 8.07 -6.66
C PHE A 46 14.88 8.27 -7.67
N GLU A 47 15.97 8.89 -7.25
CA GLU A 47 17.16 9.10 -8.11
C GLU A 47 17.81 7.77 -8.52
N LYS A 48 17.90 6.81 -7.59
CA LYS A 48 18.41 5.45 -7.88
C LYS A 48 17.59 4.75 -8.97
N HIS A 49 16.29 5.00 -9.03
CA HIS A 49 15.36 4.45 -10.02
C HIS A 49 15.07 5.44 -11.16
N ASN A 50 16.06 6.23 -11.57
CA ASN A 50 16.00 7.09 -12.76
C ASN A 50 14.88 8.15 -12.75
N ALA A 51 14.42 8.59 -11.58
CA ALA A 51 13.49 9.70 -11.50
C ALA A 51 14.23 11.05 -11.51
N THR A 52 13.62 12.04 -12.16
CA THR A 52 14.13 13.41 -12.21
C THR A 52 13.21 14.34 -11.43
N LEU A 53 13.78 15.15 -10.55
CA LEU A 53 13.04 16.16 -9.80
C LEU A 53 12.71 17.36 -10.68
N ASP A 54 11.43 17.70 -10.77
CA ASP A 54 10.96 18.95 -11.35
C ASP A 54 10.90 20.04 -10.27
N LEU A 55 11.90 20.92 -10.22
CA LEU A 55 11.98 21.97 -9.20
C LEU A 55 10.78 22.91 -9.18
N GLY A 56 10.06 23.06 -10.31
CA GLY A 56 8.86 23.89 -10.39
C GLY A 56 7.66 23.31 -9.65
N SER A 57 7.50 21.98 -9.65
CA SER A 57 6.38 21.29 -9.00
C SER A 57 6.78 20.54 -7.72
N GLN A 58 8.09 20.37 -7.47
CA GLN A 58 8.64 19.55 -6.40
C GLN A 58 8.21 18.07 -6.49
N VAL A 59 7.99 17.58 -7.72
CA VAL A 59 7.58 16.20 -8.03
C VAL A 59 8.69 15.47 -8.77
N TYR A 60 8.90 14.20 -8.42
CA TYR A 60 9.78 13.31 -9.16
C TYR A 60 9.03 12.63 -10.31
N TYR A 61 9.63 12.66 -11.49
CA TYR A 61 9.11 11.99 -12.68
C TYR A 61 10.04 10.88 -13.16
N PHE A 62 9.46 9.70 -13.38
CA PHE A 62 10.08 8.51 -13.94
C PHE A 62 9.85 8.45 -15.45
N THR A 63 10.86 8.00 -16.19
CA THR A 63 10.76 7.80 -17.64
C THR A 63 9.80 6.66 -17.98
N THR A 64 9.81 5.57 -17.21
CA THR A 64 8.98 4.40 -17.44
C THR A 64 8.14 4.05 -16.20
N PRO A 65 6.97 3.40 -16.39
CA PRO A 65 6.19 2.93 -15.25
C PRO A 65 6.85 1.76 -14.53
N ALA A 66 7.80 1.07 -15.16
CA ALA A 66 8.58 -0.01 -14.53
C ALA A 66 9.53 0.55 -13.47
N ASP A 67 10.22 1.65 -13.77
CA ASP A 67 11.09 2.33 -12.81
C ASP A 67 10.32 2.81 -11.58
N ALA A 68 9.13 3.40 -11.80
CA ALA A 68 8.24 3.80 -10.71
C ALA A 68 7.84 2.60 -9.83
N LYS A 69 7.54 1.44 -10.42
CA LYS A 69 7.22 0.21 -9.67
C LYS A 69 8.41 -0.30 -8.85
N MET A 70 9.62 -0.25 -9.39
CA MET A 70 10.82 -0.65 -8.65
C MET A 70 11.08 0.27 -7.45
N ALA A 71 10.89 1.59 -7.62
CA ALA A 71 10.95 2.54 -6.53
C ALA A 71 9.90 2.27 -5.45
N ILE A 72 8.65 1.98 -5.84
CA ILE A 72 7.58 1.61 -4.90
C ILE A 72 7.97 0.36 -4.10
N GLN A 73 8.51 -0.67 -4.74
CA GLN A 73 8.96 -1.88 -4.04
C GLN A 73 10.09 -1.60 -3.03
N GLU A 74 11.03 -0.71 -3.37
CA GLU A 74 12.10 -0.31 -2.46
C GLU A 74 11.62 0.58 -1.30
N ILE A 75 10.61 1.43 -1.54
CA ILE A 75 9.93 2.17 -0.47
C ILE A 75 9.26 1.17 0.46
N LEU A 76 8.41 0.30 -0.10
CA LEU A 76 7.66 -0.69 0.67
C LEU A 76 8.59 -1.58 1.48
N SER A 77 9.77 -1.97 0.97
CA SER A 77 10.72 -2.80 1.71
C SER A 77 11.37 -2.11 2.92
N GLN A 78 11.21 -0.78 3.04
CA GLN A 78 11.76 0.03 4.13
C GLN A 78 10.69 0.61 5.06
N VAL A 79 9.42 0.60 4.67
CA VAL A 79 8.31 0.97 5.57
C VAL A 79 8.32 0.05 6.80
N PRO A 80 8.18 0.56 8.04
CA PRO A 80 8.11 -0.27 9.23
C PRO A 80 7.05 -1.37 9.14
N LEU A 81 7.35 -2.57 9.64
CA LEU A 81 6.47 -3.75 9.50
C LEU A 81 5.10 -3.57 10.16
N ASP A 82 5.05 -2.80 11.25
CA ASP A 82 3.89 -2.37 12.00
C ASP A 82 2.99 -1.39 11.21
N GLU A 83 3.53 -0.72 10.20
CA GLU A 83 2.78 0.20 9.32
C GLU A 83 2.40 -0.43 7.98
N ARG A 84 2.95 -1.60 7.64
CA ARG A 84 2.57 -2.33 6.43
C ARG A 84 1.26 -3.07 6.64
N GLY A 85 0.27 -2.75 5.82
CA GLY A 85 -0.92 -3.59 5.77
C GLY A 85 -0.59 -4.95 5.14
N LYS A 86 -1.12 -6.02 5.74
CA LYS A 86 -1.01 -7.35 5.18
C LYS A 86 -2.21 -7.62 4.28
N ALA A 87 -1.95 -7.92 3.01
CA ALA A 87 -3.00 -8.46 2.13
C ALA A 87 -3.39 -9.86 2.63
N VAL A 88 -4.64 -10.04 3.03
CA VAL A 88 -5.18 -11.33 3.45
C VAL A 88 -6.21 -11.80 2.43
N TYR A 89 -5.95 -12.95 1.81
CA TYR A 89 -6.86 -13.56 0.86
C TYR A 89 -7.83 -14.49 1.58
N LEU A 90 -9.13 -14.17 1.43
CA LEU A 90 -10.23 -14.94 2.00
C LEU A 90 -10.94 -15.73 0.89
N THR A 91 -11.34 -16.94 1.21
CA THR A 91 -12.23 -17.79 0.40
C THR A 91 -13.68 -17.34 0.57
N GLU A 92 -14.56 -17.71 -0.35
CA GLU A 92 -16.00 -17.41 -0.25
C GLU A 92 -16.61 -17.89 1.07
N ALA A 93 -16.19 -19.07 1.57
CA ALA A 93 -16.66 -19.62 2.83
C ALA A 93 -16.22 -18.75 4.04
N GLU A 94 -15.01 -18.19 4.01
CA GLU A 94 -14.51 -17.28 5.04
C GLU A 94 -15.21 -15.91 4.96
N ILE A 95 -15.49 -15.41 3.75
CA ILE A 95 -16.24 -14.17 3.54
C ILE A 95 -17.67 -14.30 4.08
N GLU A 96 -18.35 -15.40 3.74
CA GLU A 96 -19.70 -15.67 4.22
C GLU A 96 -19.75 -15.88 5.73
N TYR A 97 -18.70 -16.47 6.32
CA TYR A 97 -18.56 -16.55 7.78
C TYR A 97 -18.52 -15.16 8.43
N ILE A 98 -17.67 -14.27 7.93
CA ILE A 98 -17.56 -12.89 8.44
C ILE A 98 -18.89 -12.14 8.26
N ARG A 99 -19.53 -12.28 7.09
CA ARG A 99 -20.83 -11.65 6.82
C ARG A 99 -21.90 -12.10 7.82
N ARG A 100 -22.00 -13.40 8.09
CA ARG A 100 -22.92 -13.93 9.10
C ARG A 100 -22.57 -13.46 10.51
N ALA A 101 -21.28 -13.29 10.82
CA ALA A 101 -20.86 -12.76 12.11
C ALA A 101 -21.31 -11.32 12.33
N LEU A 102 -21.11 -10.45 11.33
CA LEU A 102 -21.53 -9.05 11.37
C LEU A 102 -23.06 -8.87 11.41
N ILE A 103 -23.81 -9.72 10.70
CA ILE A 103 -25.29 -9.66 10.72
C ILE A 103 -25.85 -10.14 12.06
N ASN A 104 -25.18 -11.07 12.73
CA ASN A 104 -25.63 -11.70 13.96
C ASN A 104 -24.97 -11.11 15.22
N GLU A 105 -24.53 -9.83 15.20
CA GLU A 105 -23.78 -9.19 16.30
C GLU A 105 -24.46 -9.31 17.69
N ASP A 106 -25.78 -9.50 17.75
CA ASP A 106 -26.54 -9.73 19.01
C ASP A 106 -26.92 -11.21 19.29
N ALA A 107 -26.72 -12.13 18.35
CA ALA A 107 -27.07 -13.54 18.51
C ALA A 107 -25.84 -14.33 18.95
N ASN A 108 -25.75 -14.55 20.26
CA ASN A 108 -24.65 -15.16 21.01
C ASN A 108 -24.27 -16.62 20.64
N MET A 109 -24.60 -17.12 19.44
CA MET A 109 -24.27 -18.47 18.99
C MET A 109 -24.09 -18.55 17.47
N LEU A 110 -22.90 -18.19 16.97
CA LEU A 110 -22.41 -18.77 15.72
C LEU A 110 -21.97 -20.21 15.99
N ALA A 111 -22.95 -21.11 16.07
CA ALA A 111 -22.74 -22.56 16.11
C ALA A 111 -22.33 -23.08 14.72
N MET A 112 -21.21 -22.61 14.17
CA MET A 112 -20.63 -23.16 12.94
C MET A 112 -19.10 -23.25 12.98
N ARG A 113 -18.60 -24.27 12.26
CA ARG A 113 -17.28 -24.91 12.31
C ARG A 113 -16.11 -24.01 12.74
N THR A 114 -15.55 -24.32 13.90
CA THR A 114 -14.31 -23.76 14.49
C THR A 114 -13.17 -23.66 13.48
N SER A 115 -13.06 -24.61 12.55
CA SER A 115 -11.97 -24.65 11.57
C SER A 115 -11.92 -23.46 10.61
N VAL A 116 -13.06 -22.90 10.19
CA VAL A 116 -13.08 -21.73 9.28
C VAL A 116 -12.62 -20.49 10.03
N ARG A 117 -13.15 -20.29 11.23
CA ARG A 117 -12.76 -19.23 12.15
C ARG A 117 -11.26 -19.27 12.47
N ASP A 118 -10.74 -20.45 12.79
CA ASP A 118 -9.33 -20.62 13.15
C ASP A 118 -8.40 -20.37 11.94
N THR A 119 -8.87 -20.66 10.72
CA THR A 119 -8.14 -20.33 9.48
C THR A 119 -8.10 -18.83 9.25
N ILE A 120 -9.23 -18.13 9.46
CA ILE A 120 -9.30 -16.65 9.39
C ILE A 120 -8.33 -16.03 10.40
N PHE A 121 -8.39 -16.42 11.68
CA PHE A 121 -7.48 -15.87 12.70
C PHE A 121 -6.02 -16.18 12.42
N ARG A 122 -5.70 -17.37 11.90
CA ARG A 122 -4.32 -17.69 11.50
C ARG A 122 -3.83 -16.78 10.37
N LYS A 123 -4.70 -16.45 9.41
CA LYS A 123 -4.36 -15.53 8.31
C LYS A 123 -4.19 -14.09 8.79
N LEU A 124 -5.01 -13.66 9.75
CA LEU A 124 -4.98 -12.30 10.33
C LEU A 124 -3.82 -12.10 11.32
N ASN A 125 -3.45 -13.13 12.09
CA ASN A 125 -2.45 -13.03 13.17
C ASN A 125 -1.06 -13.58 12.80
N GLY A 126 -0.97 -14.43 11.77
CA GLY A 126 0.31 -14.81 11.16
C GLY A 126 0.77 -13.76 10.16
#